data_AF-A0A350BDZ4-F1
#
_entry.id   AF-A0A350BDZ4-F1
#
_cell.length_a   1.000
_cell.length_b   1.000
_cell.length_c   1.000
_cell.angle_alpha   90.00
_cell.angle_beta   90.00
_cell.angle_gamma   90.00
#
_symmetry.space_group_name_H-M   'P 1'
#
loop_
_entity.id
_entity.type
_entity.pdbx_description
1 polymer ?
#
loop_
_entity_poly.entity_id
_entity_poly.type
_entity_poly.pdbx_seq_one_letter_code
_entity_poly.pdbx_strand_id
1 'polypeptide(L)'
;MINLVSNNLYWYIGVSLGVVILLVLIIIFIKRPIKKKAAIPIDAYLRALGGINNIVGVRASGSRLSLNIENGQLIDTEELKKLGVGSTVIMSQKVILLIGQEASSIAHLIDGLIKK
;
A
#
# COMPACT_ATOMS: atom_id res chain seq x y z
N MET A 1 43.27 -15.45 46.90
CA MET A 1 43.31 -15.67 45.44
C MET A 1 41.91 -15.92 44.82
N ILE A 2 40.81 -15.61 45.53
CA ILE A 2 39.43 -15.93 45.08
C ILE A 2 38.71 -14.71 44.45
N ASN A 3 39.10 -13.49 44.82
CA ASN A 3 38.42 -12.24 44.39
C ASN A 3 38.77 -11.74 42.98
N LEU A 4 39.82 -12.25 42.34
CA LEU A 4 40.20 -11.82 40.98
C LEU A 4 39.36 -12.55 39.91
N VAL A 5 38.99 -13.80 40.16
CA VAL A 5 38.21 -14.63 39.23
C VAL A 5 36.73 -14.26 39.27
N SER A 6 36.19 -13.91 40.45
CA SER A 6 34.79 -13.53 40.62
C SER A 6 34.44 -12.21 39.90
N ASN A 7 35.29 -11.19 39.97
CA ASN A 7 35.04 -9.90 39.31
C ASN A 7 34.95 -10.01 37.77
N ASN A 8 35.81 -10.82 37.15
CA ASN A 8 35.75 -11.06 35.71
C ASN A 8 34.52 -11.89 35.32
N LEU A 9 34.11 -12.84 36.15
CA LEU A 9 32.93 -13.67 35.91
C LEU A 9 31.64 -12.84 35.86
N TYR A 10 31.45 -11.88 36.76
CA TYR A 10 30.29 -10.96 36.72
C TYR A 10 30.28 -10.09 35.44
N TRP A 11 31.45 -9.66 34.97
CA TRP A 11 31.60 -8.92 33.72
C TRP A 11 31.17 -9.76 32.51
N TYR A 12 31.59 -11.02 32.43
CA TYR A 12 31.19 -11.92 31.34
C TYR A 12 29.69 -12.21 31.35
N ILE A 13 29.10 -12.40 32.54
CA ILE A 13 27.65 -12.60 32.68
C ILE A 13 26.89 -11.37 32.20
N GLY A 14 27.30 -10.16 32.59
CA GLY A 14 26.68 -8.91 32.17
C GLY A 14 26.74 -8.68 30.65
N VAL A 15 27.91 -8.92 30.04
CA VAL A 15 28.08 -8.80 28.58
C VAL A 15 27.24 -9.85 27.84
N SER A 16 27.21 -11.10 28.31
CA SER A 16 26.39 -12.16 27.68
C SER A 16 24.90 -11.82 27.70
N LEU A 17 24.41 -11.25 28.81
CA LEU A 17 23.01 -10.83 28.95
C LEU A 17 22.69 -9.67 28.00
N GLY A 18 23.60 -8.70 27.88
CA GLY A 18 23.48 -7.60 26.92
C GLY A 18 23.42 -8.09 25.47
N VAL A 19 24.25 -9.07 25.09
CA VAL A 19 24.23 -9.68 23.75
C VAL A 19 22.91 -10.42 23.50
N VAL A 20 22.41 -11.18 24.48
CA VAL A 20 21.12 -11.87 24.35
C VAL A 20 19.96 -10.87 24.18
N ILE A 21 19.94 -9.79 24.97
CA ILE A 21 18.94 -8.72 24.85
C ILE A 21 19.02 -8.06 23.47
N LEU A 22 20.22 -7.77 22.98
CA LEU A 22 20.44 -7.19 21.66
C LEU A 22 19.92 -8.12 20.54
N LEU A 23 20.20 -9.42 20.63
CA LEU A 23 19.70 -10.41 19.67
C LEU A 23 18.17 -10.51 19.69
N VAL A 24 17.54 -10.46 20.87
CA VAL A 24 16.08 -10.44 21.01
C VAL A 24 15.47 -9.20 20.35
N LEU A 25 16.06 -8.01 20.55
CA LEU A 25 15.61 -6.78 19.92
C LEU A 25 15.71 -6.83 18.38
N ILE A 26 16.80 -7.41 17.85
CA ILE A 26 16.98 -7.61 16.41
C ILE A 26 15.90 -8.54 15.84
N ILE A 27 15.61 -9.66 16.52
CA ILE A 27 14.56 -10.60 16.10
C ILE A 27 13.18 -9.93 16.08
N ILE A 28 12.87 -9.10 17.09
CA ILE A 28 11.62 -8.34 17.15
C ILE A 28 11.52 -7.36 15.96
N PHE A 29 12.63 -6.72 15.58
CA PHE A 29 12.64 -5.76 14.48
C PHE A 29 12.44 -6.41 13.10
N ILE A 30 12.99 -7.62 12.89
CA ILE A 30 12.87 -8.37 11.62
C ILE A 30 11.47 -8.97 11.46
N LYS A 31 10.77 -9.31 12.56
CA LYS A 31 9.45 -9.95 12.51
C LYS A 31 8.28 -9.00 12.22
N ARG A 32 8.50 -7.74 11.82
CA ARG A 32 7.39 -6.84 11.44
C ARG A 32 6.63 -7.45 10.24
N PRO A 33 5.38 -7.92 10.43
CA PRO A 33 4.65 -8.54 9.33
C PRO A 33 4.31 -7.45 8.32
N ILE A 34 4.78 -7.61 7.08
CA ILE A 34 4.32 -6.82 5.95
C ILE A 34 2.82 -7.11 5.84
N LYS A 35 1.97 -6.15 6.23
CA LYS A 35 0.51 -6.29 6.16
C LYS A 35 0.15 -6.64 4.71
N LYS A 36 -0.38 -7.86 4.49
CA LYS A 36 -0.91 -8.26 3.18
C LYS A 36 -2.08 -7.31 2.87
N LYS A 37 -1.93 -6.49 1.83
CA LYS A 37 -2.96 -5.54 1.39
C LYS A 37 -4.23 -6.33 1.08
N ALA A 38 -5.37 -5.82 1.55
CA ALA A 38 -6.67 -6.38 1.21
C ALA A 38 -6.80 -6.48 -0.32
N ALA A 39 -7.41 -7.55 -0.81
CA ALA A 39 -7.63 -7.74 -2.23
C ALA A 39 -8.48 -6.58 -2.76
N ILE A 40 -7.89 -5.72 -3.57
CA ILE A 40 -8.56 -4.58 -4.18
C ILE A 40 -9.43 -5.13 -5.32
N PRO A 41 -10.75 -4.89 -5.35
CA PRO A 41 -11.64 -5.43 -6.37
C PRO A 41 -11.48 -4.67 -7.69
N ILE A 42 -10.36 -4.90 -8.39
CA ILE A 42 -9.98 -4.14 -9.59
C ILE A 42 -11.03 -4.26 -10.70
N ASP A 43 -11.66 -5.43 -10.84
CA ASP A 43 -12.70 -5.67 -11.84
C ASP A 43 -13.93 -4.79 -11.63
N ALA A 44 -14.26 -4.48 -10.37
CA ALA A 44 -15.36 -3.57 -10.06
C ALA A 44 -15.00 -2.12 -10.41
N TYR A 45 -13.77 -1.69 -10.13
CA TYR A 45 -13.30 -0.36 -10.56
C TYR A 45 -13.30 -0.23 -12.08
N LEU A 46 -12.84 -1.24 -12.80
CA LEU A 46 -12.83 -1.21 -14.27
C LEU A 46 -14.24 -1.15 -14.84
N ARG A 47 -15.18 -1.96 -14.32
CA ARG A 47 -16.59 -1.90 -14.76
C ARG A 47 -17.21 -0.53 -14.50
N ALA A 48 -17.02 0.02 -13.30
CA ALA A 48 -17.53 1.34 -12.93
C ALA A 48 -16.92 2.48 -13.77
N LEU A 49 -15.73 2.28 -14.33
CA LEU A 49 -15.06 3.22 -15.23
C LEU A 49 -15.43 3.03 -16.71
N GLY A 50 -16.34 2.11 -17.05
CA GLY A 50 -16.73 1.83 -18.44
C GLY A 50 -15.87 0.77 -19.14
N GLY A 51 -15.09 0.00 -18.38
CA GLY A 51 -14.17 -1.03 -18.87
C GLY A 51 -12.75 -0.52 -19.13
N ILE A 52 -11.81 -1.45 -19.33
CA ILE A 52 -10.40 -1.12 -19.57
C ILE A 52 -10.20 -0.31 -20.86
N ASN A 53 -11.01 -0.58 -21.89
CA ASN A 53 -10.94 0.11 -23.18
C ASN A 53 -11.31 1.59 -23.07
N ASN A 54 -12.06 2.00 -22.04
CA ASN A 54 -12.41 3.40 -21.82
C ASN A 54 -11.26 4.19 -21.17
N ILE A 55 -10.21 3.52 -20.66
CA ILE A 55 -9.13 4.13 -19.89
C ILE A 55 -7.87 4.25 -20.77
N VAL A 56 -7.50 5.49 -21.09
CA VAL A 56 -6.32 5.81 -21.92
C VAL A 56 -5.06 5.90 -21.07
N GLY A 57 -5.19 6.31 -19.82
CA GLY A 57 -4.04 6.45 -18.94
C GLY A 57 -4.44 6.67 -17.49
N VAL A 58 -3.52 6.37 -16.59
CA VAL A 58 -3.77 6.44 -15.14
C VAL A 58 -2.57 7.04 -14.41
N ARG A 59 -2.84 7.82 -13.37
CA ARG A 59 -1.83 8.43 -12.50
C ARG A 59 -2.36 8.56 -11.09
N ALA A 60 -1.56 8.19 -10.10
CA ALA A 60 -1.85 8.48 -8.70
C ALA A 60 -1.07 9.72 -8.21
N SER A 61 -1.69 10.52 -7.34
CA SER A 61 -1.05 11.61 -6.61
C SER A 61 -1.61 11.69 -5.19
N GLY A 62 -0.85 11.19 -4.22
CA GLY A 62 -1.29 11.07 -2.83
C GLY A 62 -2.56 10.23 -2.71
N SER A 63 -3.64 10.84 -2.24
CA SER A 63 -4.96 10.21 -2.07
C SER A 63 -5.85 10.21 -3.33
N ARG A 64 -5.36 10.79 -4.43
CA ARG A 64 -6.12 10.99 -5.68
C ARG A 64 -5.65 10.02 -6.76
N LEU A 65 -6.59 9.36 -7.41
CA LEU A 65 -6.38 8.64 -8.66
C LEU A 65 -6.94 9.47 -9.80
N SER A 66 -6.09 9.87 -10.74
CA SER A 66 -6.47 10.58 -11.96
C SER A 66 -6.41 9.61 -13.15
N LEU A 67 -7.48 9.55 -13.92
CA LEU A 67 -7.64 8.70 -15.08
C LEU A 67 -7.93 9.59 -16.29
N ASN A 68 -7.25 9.32 -17.41
CA ASN A 68 -7.65 9.83 -18.70
C ASN A 68 -8.55 8.78 -19.35
N ILE A 69 -9.69 9.23 -19.86
CA ILE A 69 -10.77 8.38 -20.35
C ILE A 69 -11.25 8.84 -21.72
N GLU A 70 -11.74 7.91 -22.54
CA GLU A 70 -12.32 8.22 -23.86
C GLU A 70 -13.72 8.80 -23.75
N ASN A 71 -14.57 8.19 -22.92
CA ASN A 71 -15.97 8.56 -22.76
C ASN A 71 -16.40 8.60 -21.29
N GLY A 72 -16.68 9.82 -20.80
CA GLY A 72 -17.13 10.05 -19.42
C GLY A 72 -18.57 9.62 -19.12
N GLN A 73 -19.38 9.35 -20.14
CA GLN A 73 -20.77 8.92 -19.97
C GLN A 73 -20.89 7.45 -19.55
N LEU A 74 -19.84 6.65 -19.79
CA LEU A 74 -19.80 5.23 -19.41
C LEU A 74 -19.45 5.02 -17.93
N ILE A 75 -19.21 6.09 -17.18
CA ILE A 75 -18.77 6.03 -15.79
C ILE A 75 -19.96 5.95 -14.85
N ASP A 76 -20.01 4.88 -14.07
CA ASP A 76 -20.98 4.69 -13.00
C ASP A 76 -20.46 5.30 -11.69
N THR A 77 -20.93 6.52 -11.41
CA THR A 77 -20.54 7.23 -10.18
C THR A 77 -21.12 6.60 -8.91
N GLU A 78 -22.24 5.88 -9.01
CA GLU A 78 -22.88 5.22 -7.87
C GLU A 78 -22.14 3.93 -7.50
N GLU A 79 -21.69 3.15 -8.49
CA GLU A 79 -20.80 2.01 -8.27
C GLU A 79 -19.46 2.45 -7.66
N LEU A 80 -18.88 3.56 -8.15
CA LEU A 80 -17.65 4.13 -7.57
C LEU A 80 -17.82 4.52 -6.09
N LYS A 81 -18.95 5.14 -5.72
CA LYS A 81 -19.24 5.44 -4.29
C LYS A 81 -19.32 4.17 -3.44
N LYS A 82 -19.95 3.10 -3.95
CA LYS A 82 -20.04 1.80 -3.25
C LYS A 82 -18.67 1.15 -3.05
N LEU A 83 -17.73 1.40 -3.97
CA LEU A 83 -16.33 0.96 -3.86
C LEU A 83 -15.50 1.81 -2.89
N GLY A 84 -16.12 2.74 -2.14
CA GLY A 84 -15.44 3.56 -1.15
C GLY A 84 -14.73 4.78 -1.73
N VAL A 85 -15.03 5.17 -2.97
CA VAL A 85 -14.56 6.43 -3.53
C VAL A 85 -15.28 7.58 -2.81
N GLY A 86 -14.54 8.40 -2.06
CA GLY A 86 -15.12 9.49 -1.29
C GLY A 86 -15.63 10.63 -2.17
N SER A 87 -14.97 10.91 -3.28
CA SER A 87 -15.44 11.89 -4.26
C SER A 87 -14.93 11.56 -5.65
N THR A 88 -15.79 11.75 -6.64
CA THR A 88 -15.51 11.55 -8.07
C THR A 88 -15.73 12.86 -8.79
N VAL A 89 -14.71 13.34 -9.50
CA VAL A 89 -14.79 14.53 -10.37
C VAL A 89 -14.65 14.07 -11.80
N ILE A 90 -15.68 14.30 -12.61
CA ILE A 90 -15.68 13.95 -14.04
C ILE A 90 -15.55 15.23 -14.86
N MET A 91 -14.58 15.23 -15.75
CA MET A 91 -14.36 16.23 -16.79
C MET A 91 -14.44 15.54 -18.16
N SER A 92 -14.43 16.30 -19.25
CA SER A 92 -14.69 15.76 -20.60
C SER A 92 -13.83 14.54 -20.99
N GLN A 93 -12.55 14.50 -20.61
CA GLN A 93 -11.62 13.39 -20.92
C GLN A 93 -10.81 12.94 -19.70
N LYS A 94 -11.22 13.36 -18.50
CA LYS A 94 -10.44 13.14 -17.29
C LYS A 94 -11.35 12.91 -16.10
N VAL A 95 -11.03 11.90 -15.31
CA VAL A 95 -11.74 11.57 -14.08
C VAL A 95 -10.76 11.56 -12.92
N ILE A 96 -11.17 12.13 -11.78
CA ILE A 96 -10.37 12.15 -10.56
C ILE A 96 -11.18 11.51 -9.45
N LEU A 97 -10.65 10.43 -8.88
CA LEU A 97 -11.23 9.68 -7.76
C LEU A 97 -10.43 9.96 -6.49
N LEU A 98 -11.12 10.27 -5.40
CA LEU A 98 -10.55 10.35 -4.05
C LEU A 98 -10.72 8.99 -3.35
N ILE A 99 -9.65 8.18 -3.35
CA ILE A 99 -9.64 6.80 -2.84
C ILE A 99 -8.63 6.55 -1.72
N GLY A 100 -7.87 7.58 -1.32
CA GLY A 100 -6.95 7.48 -0.18
C GLY A 100 -5.64 6.77 -0.54
N GLN A 101 -5.02 6.12 0.45
CA GLN A 101 -3.67 5.56 0.33
C GLN A 101 -3.55 4.45 -0.73
N GLU A 102 -4.66 3.84 -1.13
CA GLU A 102 -4.68 2.79 -2.16
C GLU A 102 -4.63 3.33 -3.60
N ALA A 103 -4.70 4.65 -3.80
CA ALA A 103 -4.68 5.25 -5.14
C ALA A 103 -3.43 4.83 -5.94
N SER A 104 -2.25 4.79 -5.30
CA SER A 104 -1.01 4.36 -5.96
C SER A 104 -1.03 2.86 -6.31
N SER A 105 -1.55 2.01 -5.41
CA SER A 105 -1.72 0.57 -5.68
C SER A 105 -2.62 0.35 -6.91
N ILE A 106 -3.78 1.02 -6.94
CA ILE A 106 -4.78 0.89 -8.01
C ILE A 106 -4.22 1.39 -9.34
N ALA A 107 -3.54 2.54 -9.34
CA ALA A 107 -2.93 3.09 -10.55
C ALA A 107 -1.95 2.11 -11.19
N HIS A 108 -1.09 1.48 -10.39
CA HIS A 108 -0.12 0.51 -10.90
C HIS A 108 -0.80 -0.72 -11.50
N LEU A 109 -1.89 -1.20 -10.89
CA LEU A 109 -2.65 -2.33 -11.42
C LEU A 109 -3.31 -1.99 -12.76
N ILE A 110 -3.98 -0.83 -12.85
CA ILE A 110 -4.64 -0.38 -14.08
C ILE A 110 -3.59 -0.12 -15.19
N ASP A 111 -2.47 0.56 -14.89
CA ASP A 111 -1.42 0.83 -15.87
C ASP A 111 -0.83 -0.47 -16.46
N GLY A 112 -0.68 -1.51 -15.63
CA GLY A 112 -0.25 -2.83 -16.09
C GLY A 112 -1.25 -3.54 -17.00
N LEU A 113 -2.55 -3.23 -16.87
CA LEU A 113 -3.60 -3.77 -17.73
C LEU A 113 -3.75 -3.02 -19.05
N ILE A 114 -3.47 -1.71 -19.07
CA ILE A 114 -3.52 -0.89 -20.30
C ILE A 114 -2.38 -1.27 -21.26
N LYS A 115 -1.19 -1.60 -20.74
CA LYS A 115 0.01 -1.88 -21.54
C LYS A 115 0.06 -3.28 -22.14
N LYS A 116 -0.91 -4.13 -21.85
CA LYS A 116 -0.94 -5.54 -22.25
C LYS A 116 -1.85 -5.73 -23.46
#